data_AF-F4MZ66-F1
#
_entry.id   AF-F4MZ66-F1
#
_cell.length_a   1.000
_cell.length_b   1.000
_cell.length_c   1.000
_cell.angle_alpha   90.00
_cell.angle_beta   90.00
_cell.angle_gamma   90.00
#
_symmetry.space_group_name_H-M   'P 1'
#
loop_
_entity.id
_entity.type
_entity.pdbx_description
1 polymer ?
#
loop_
_entity_poly.entity_id
_entity_poly.type
_entity_poly.pdbx_seq_one_letter_code
_entity_poly.pdbx_strand_id
1 'polypeptide(L)'
;MRKDRFGRVVEDISSTDSHPGQNVQLSIDERLQAEASHALTNAVIFNKADSGSAVVIDVNTGEVLAMANYPTFNPNNRVGTPEENFRNRAISD
;
A
#
# COMPACT_ATOMS: atom_id res chain seq x y z
N MET A 1 -27.60 21.00 -8.87
CA MET A 1 -27.44 21.18 -10.33
C MET A 1 -28.81 21.26 -11.01
N ARG A 2 -29.08 22.31 -11.79
CA ARG A 2 -30.23 22.42 -12.70
C ARG A 2 -29.74 22.15 -14.13
N LYS A 3 -30.37 21.21 -14.82
CA LYS A 3 -30.07 20.87 -16.22
C LYS A 3 -31.22 21.29 -17.13
N ASP A 4 -30.93 21.70 -18.37
CA ASP A 4 -31.96 21.95 -19.38
C ASP A 4 -32.51 20.63 -19.97
N ARG A 5 -33.52 20.74 -20.85
CA ARG A 5 -34.13 19.60 -21.57
C ARG A 5 -33.20 18.88 -22.55
N PHE A 6 -31.99 19.41 -22.78
CA PHE A 6 -30.94 18.80 -23.60
C PHE A 6 -29.79 18.27 -22.72
N GLY A 7 -29.95 18.24 -21.40
CA GLY A 7 -28.97 17.72 -20.44
C GLY A 7 -27.81 18.66 -20.12
N ARG A 8 -27.81 19.89 -20.64
CA ARG A 8 -26.76 20.89 -20.36
C ARG A 8 -26.96 21.44 -18.96
N VAL A 9 -25.88 21.55 -18.20
CA VAL A 9 -25.91 22.16 -16.86
C VAL A 9 -26.10 23.67 -17.04
N VAL A 10 -27.20 24.19 -16.51
CA VAL A 10 -27.56 25.62 -16.60
C VAL A 10 -27.22 26.35 -15.30
N GLU A 11 -27.20 25.65 -14.16
CA GLU A 11 -26.93 26.26 -12.87
C GLU A 11 -26.40 25.23 -11.86
N ASP A 12 -25.34 25.57 -11.14
CA ASP A 12 -24.82 24.75 -10.06
C ASP A 12 -25.31 25.29 -8.70
N ILE A 13 -26.39 24.68 -8.20
CA ILE A 13 -27.25 25.22 -7.14
C ILE A 13 -26.62 25.06 -5.73
N SER A 14 -25.56 24.26 -5.59
CA SER A 14 -24.74 24.17 -4.38
C SER A 14 -23.48 23.34 -4.69
N SER A 15 -22.32 23.98 -4.61
CA SER A 15 -21.02 23.29 -4.61
C SER A 15 -20.51 23.26 -3.18
N THR A 16 -20.26 22.08 -2.64
CA THR A 16 -19.47 21.96 -1.41
C THR A 16 -18.01 22.02 -1.82
N ASP A 17 -17.25 22.96 -1.24
CA ASP A 17 -15.83 23.06 -1.53
C ASP A 17 -15.11 21.77 -1.10
N SER A 18 -14.31 21.23 -2.02
CA SER A 18 -13.46 20.07 -1.73
C SER A 18 -12.35 20.49 -0.79
N HIS A 19 -12.12 19.69 0.25
CA HIS A 19 -11.01 19.89 1.18
C HIS A 19 -9.89 18.92 0.82
N PRO A 20 -8.64 19.38 0.64
CA PRO A 20 -7.51 18.49 0.45
C PRO A 20 -7.39 17.50 1.61
N GLY A 21 -7.05 16.25 1.29
CA GLY A 21 -6.71 15.26 2.31
C GLY A 21 -5.50 15.69 3.13
N GLN A 22 -5.41 15.19 4.36
CA GLN A 22 -4.25 15.42 5.22
C GLN A 22 -3.09 14.51 4.84
N ASN A 23 -1.87 14.97 5.09
CA ASN A 23 -0.68 14.14 4.96
C ASN A 23 -0.65 13.07 6.06
N VAL A 24 -0.15 11.89 5.72
CA VAL A 24 0.09 10.80 6.66
C VAL A 24 1.59 10.53 6.68
N GLN A 25 2.20 10.66 7.86
CA GLN A 25 3.58 10.26 8.10
C GLN A 25 3.59 8.81 8.59
N LEU A 26 4.35 7.95 7.91
CA LEU A 26 4.54 6.57 8.34
C LEU A 26 5.73 6.47 9.30
N SER A 27 5.72 5.41 10.11
CA SER A 27 6.86 4.99 10.94
C SER A 27 7.93 4.23 10.14
N ILE A 28 7.63 3.83 8.90
CA ILE A 28 8.52 3.06 8.04
C ILE A 28 9.74 3.90 7.65
N ASP A 29 10.95 3.37 7.90
CA ASP A 29 12.18 3.88 7.29
C ASP A 29 12.37 3.20 5.95
N GLU A 30 12.39 3.99 4.87
CA GLU A 30 12.50 3.50 3.49
C GLU A 30 13.75 2.63 3.26
N ARG A 31 14.86 2.94 3.92
CA ARG A 31 16.11 2.17 3.75
C ARG A 31 15.99 0.81 4.43
N LEU A 32 15.47 0.77 5.65
CA LEU A 32 15.20 -0.49 6.35
C LEU A 32 14.17 -1.33 5.59
N GLN A 33 13.14 -0.71 5.03
CA GLN A 33 12.15 -1.38 4.19
C GLN A 33 12.77 -2.02 2.95
N ALA A 34 13.65 -1.29 2.25
CA ALA A 34 14.34 -1.79 1.06
C ALA A 34 15.23 -3.00 1.38
N GLU A 35 16.06 -2.89 2.42
CA GLU A 35 16.96 -3.97 2.86
C GLU A 35 16.18 -5.20 3.34
N ALA A 36 15.13 -5.00 4.17
CA ALA A 36 14.29 -6.09 4.64
C ALA A 36 13.59 -6.82 3.49
N SER A 37 13.07 -6.07 2.50
CA SER A 37 12.41 -6.64 1.32
C SER A 37 13.38 -7.43 0.45
N HIS A 38 14.60 -6.91 0.24
CA HIS A 38 15.64 -7.58 -0.55
C HIS A 38 16.12 -8.86 0.14
N ALA A 39 16.45 -8.79 1.44
CA ALA A 39 16.88 -9.94 2.22
C ALA A 39 15.81 -11.04 2.27
N LEU A 40 14.55 -10.67 2.51
CA LEU A 40 13.42 -11.60 2.54
C LEU A 40 13.23 -12.28 1.19
N THR A 41 13.22 -11.51 0.09
CA THR A 41 13.07 -12.04 -1.27
C THR A 41 14.16 -13.05 -1.59
N ASN A 42 15.42 -12.71 -1.30
CA ASN A 42 16.56 -13.60 -1.53
C ASN A 42 16.45 -14.88 -0.69
N ALA A 43 16.05 -14.77 0.57
CA ALA A 43 15.87 -15.93 1.44
C ALA A 43 14.75 -16.86 0.97
N VAL A 44 13.61 -16.32 0.57
CA VAL A 44 12.48 -17.13 0.06
C VAL A 44 12.85 -17.84 -1.24
N ILE A 45 13.49 -17.12 -2.18
CA ILE A 45 13.95 -17.69 -3.46
C ILE A 45 15.00 -18.77 -3.23
N PHE A 46 16.01 -18.50 -2.40
CA PHE A 46 17.09 -19.44 -2.11
C PHE A 46 16.57 -20.75 -1.51
N ASN A 47 15.62 -20.65 -0.57
CA ASN A 47 15.04 -21.81 0.11
C ASN A 47 13.89 -22.45 -0.66
N LYS A 48 13.48 -21.89 -1.81
CA LYS A 48 12.29 -22.32 -2.57
C LYS A 48 11.04 -22.38 -1.70
N ALA A 49 10.88 -21.43 -0.79
CA ALA A 49 9.69 -21.32 0.04
C ALA A 49 8.53 -20.70 -0.75
N ASP A 50 7.30 -21.03 -0.39
CA ASP A 50 6.10 -20.50 -1.06
C ASP A 50 5.87 -19.01 -0.75
N SER A 51 6.20 -18.58 0.47
CA SER A 51 6.05 -17.21 0.93
C SER A 51 6.93 -16.90 2.14
N GLY A 52 6.99 -15.64 2.52
CA GLY A 52 7.64 -15.19 3.75
C GLY A 52 7.25 -13.78 4.14
N SER A 53 7.46 -13.45 5.42
CA SER A 53 7.20 -12.12 6.00
C SER A 53 8.37 -11.70 6.89
N ALA A 54 8.67 -10.41 6.93
CA ALA A 54 9.68 -9.84 7.82
C ALA A 54 9.17 -8.50 8.40
N VAL A 55 9.32 -8.33 9.71
CA VAL A 55 8.91 -7.10 10.43
C VAL A 55 10.06 -6.62 11.29
N VAL A 56 10.36 -5.32 11.22
CA VAL A 56 11.36 -4.64 12.05
C VAL A 56 10.65 -3.61 12.91
N ILE A 57 10.92 -3.63 14.22
CA ILE A 57 10.26 -2.81 15.23
C ILE A 57 11.30 -2.05 16.04
N ASP A 58 11.07 -0.77 16.31
CA ASP A 58 11.80 -0.03 17.34
C ASP A 58 11.32 -0.47 18.72
N VAL A 59 12.19 -1.08 19.51
CA VAL A 59 11.86 -1.63 20.83
C VAL A 59 11.50 -0.58 21.88
N ASN A 60 11.90 0.67 21.68
CA ASN A 60 11.65 1.76 22.63
C ASN A 60 10.32 2.46 22.34
N THR A 61 9.98 2.65 21.06
CA THR A 61 8.77 3.39 20.64
C THR A 61 7.62 2.47 20.25
N GLY A 62 7.90 1.21 19.92
CA GLY A 62 6.93 0.26 19.36
C GLY A 62 6.60 0.51 17.88
N GLU A 63 7.32 1.42 17.22
CA GLU A 63 7.11 1.76 15.83
C GLU A 63 7.53 0.63 14.89
N VAL A 64 6.74 0.39 13.85
CA VAL A 64 7.11 -0.53 12.77
C VAL A 64 7.99 0.24 11.79
N LEU A 65 9.28 -0.10 11.76
CA LEU A 65 10.29 0.53 10.90
C LEU A 65 10.36 -0.10 9.51
N ALA A 66 10.01 -1.39 9.39
CA ALA A 66 9.88 -2.08 8.12
C ALA A 66 8.89 -3.24 8.22
N MET A 67 8.15 -3.51 7.15
CA MET A 67 7.23 -4.62 7.00
C MET A 67 7.24 -5.11 5.55
N ALA A 68 7.81 -6.29 5.32
CA ALA A 68 7.96 -6.87 3.99
C ALA A 68 7.26 -8.22 3.91
N ASN A 69 6.66 -8.51 2.76
CA ASN A 69 6.08 -9.80 2.42
C ASN A 69 6.60 -10.24 1.06
N TYR A 70 6.71 -11.55 0.86
CA TYR A 70 6.94 -12.17 -0.43
C TYR A 70 5.95 -13.34 -0.60
N PRO A 71 5.33 -13.53 -1.79
CA PRO A 71 5.42 -12.69 -2.99
C PRO A 71 4.80 -11.30 -2.82
N THR A 72 5.26 -10.34 -3.61
CA THR A 72 4.79 -8.94 -3.62
C THR A 72 4.32 -8.54 -5.02
N PHE A 73 3.88 -7.30 -5.20
CA PHE A 73 3.37 -6.78 -6.47
C PHE A 73 3.72 -5.30 -6.69
N ASN A 74 3.57 -4.82 -7.92
CA ASN A 74 3.69 -3.41 -8.24
C ASN A 74 2.32 -2.72 -8.07
N PRO A 75 2.11 -1.87 -7.04
CA PRO A 75 0.83 -1.21 -6.84
C PRO A 75 0.45 -0.23 -7.95
N ASN A 76 1.44 0.28 -8.69
CA ASN A 76 1.25 1.16 -9.85
C ASN A 76 0.84 0.40 -11.13
N ASN A 77 1.04 -0.92 -11.17
CA ASN A 77 0.57 -1.77 -12.27
C ASN A 77 0.14 -3.14 -11.75
N ARG A 78 -1.17 -3.32 -11.61
CA ARG A 78 -1.79 -4.54 -11.06
C ARG A 78 -2.20 -5.56 -12.11
N VAL A 79 -2.04 -5.23 -13.40
CA VAL A 79 -2.52 -6.09 -14.50
C VAL A 79 -1.78 -7.43 -14.46
N GLY A 80 -2.53 -8.53 -14.35
CA GLY A 80 -1.98 -9.89 -14.32
C GLY A 80 -1.37 -10.32 -12.99
N THR A 81 -1.50 -9.54 -11.92
CA THR A 81 -1.06 -9.96 -10.57
C THR A 81 -2.12 -10.85 -9.90
N PRO A 82 -1.76 -12.04 -9.38
CA PRO A 82 -2.65 -12.87 -8.57
C PRO A 82 -3.16 -12.12 -7.31
N GLU A 83 -4.44 -12.26 -6.98
CA GLU A 83 -5.03 -11.59 -5.80
C GLU A 83 -4.36 -11.98 -4.48
N GLU A 84 -3.84 -13.21 -4.40
CA GLU A 84 -3.09 -13.70 -3.24
C GLU A 84 -1.81 -12.91 -2.94
N ASN A 85 -1.22 -12.26 -3.96
CA ASN A 85 -0.04 -11.41 -3.80
C ASN A 85 -0.37 -10.04 -3.21
N PHE A 86 -1.66 -9.66 -3.17
CA PHE A 86 -2.10 -8.43 -2.51
C PHE A 86 -2.19 -8.57 -0.98
N ARG A 87 -2.06 -9.79 -0.45
CA ARG A 87 -2.18 -10.04 1.00
C ARG A 87 -0.97 -9.49 1.75
N ASN A 88 -1.23 -8.71 2.79
CA ASN A 88 -0.22 -8.38 3.79
C ASN A 88 -0.11 -9.56 4.78
N ARG A 89 0.74 -10.53 4.46
CA ARG A 89 0.89 -11.77 5.24
C ARG A 89 1.39 -11.51 6.66
N ALA A 90 2.20 -10.49 6.89
CA ALA A 90 2.63 -10.08 8.24
C ALA A 90 1.48 -9.70 9.19
N ILE A 91 0.28 -9.42 8.68
CA ILE A 91 -0.92 -9.07 9.49
C ILE A 91 -2.02 -10.15 9.35
N SER A 92 -2.07 -10.86 8.23
CA SER A 92 -3.24 -11.66 7.84
C SER A 92 -3.04 -13.18 7.81
N ASP A 93 -1.82 -13.68 7.98
CA ASP A 93 -1.50 -15.09 8.22
C ASP A 93 -0.96 -15.24 9.66
#